data_AF-A0A6L6G9P1-F1
#
_entry.id   AF-A0A6L6G9P1-F1
#
_cell.length_a   1.000
_cell.length_b   1.000
_cell.length_c   1.000
_cell.angle_alpha   90.00
_cell.angle_beta   90.00
_cell.angle_gamma   90.00
#
_symmetry.space_group_name_H-M   'P 1'
#
loop_
_entity.id
_entity.type
_entity.pdbx_description
1 polymer ?
#
loop_
_entity_poly.entity_id
_entity_poly.type
_entity_poly.pdbx_seq_one_letter_code
_entity_poly.pdbx_strand_id
1 'polypeptide(L)'
;MTKAERIRRFFYENPDASRKEAVETLKEFGVEENHIKVTLWKDVKSGICTSDHDYTQYFELTKSKEELSSWKREVRKDLVEQLLQANEHETDSNQIRLNAKTINQLLAEI
;
A
#
# COMPACT_ATOMS: atom_id res chain seq x y z
N MET A 1 11.64 1.38 6.09
CA MET A 1 10.86 0.44 6.94
C MET A 1 11.10 0.78 8.41
N THR A 2 10.05 1.00 9.19
CA THR A 2 10.16 1.35 10.63
C THR A 2 10.45 0.10 11.48
N LYS A 3 10.83 0.26 12.75
CA LYS A 3 11.01 -0.88 13.67
C LYS A 3 9.72 -1.70 13.82
N ALA A 4 8.58 -1.03 13.96
CA ALA A 4 7.28 -1.70 14.02
C ALA A 4 7.01 -2.52 12.76
N GLU A 5 7.24 -1.93 11.58
CA GLU A 5 7.01 -2.62 10.31
C GLU A 5 7.92 -3.84 10.12
N ARG A 6 9.17 -3.77 10.60
CA ARG A 6 10.08 -4.94 10.62
C ARG A 6 9.54 -6.07 11.50
N ILE A 7 8.99 -5.73 12.67
CA ILE A 7 8.38 -6.72 13.58
C ILE A 7 7.18 -7.40 12.92
N ARG A 8 6.28 -6.61 12.32
CA ARG A 8 5.09 -7.14 11.62
C ARG A 8 5.48 -8.09 10.50
N ARG A 9 6.43 -7.65 9.66
CA ARG A 9 6.91 -8.45 8.53
C ARG A 9 7.59 -9.74 8.99
N PHE A 10 8.37 -9.70 10.09
CA PHE A 10 8.97 -10.92 10.66
C PHE A 10 7.93 -11.97 11.02
N PHE A 11 6.87 -11.61 11.76
CA PHE A 11 5.81 -12.54 12.15
C PHE A 11 4.92 -12.97 10.98
N TYR A 12 4.77 -12.12 9.95
CA TYR A 12 4.10 -12.50 8.71
C TYR A 12 4.89 -13.55 7.91
N GLU A 13 6.20 -13.35 7.77
CA GLU A 13 7.08 -14.27 7.03
C GLU A 13 7.37 -15.57 7.81
N ASN A 14 7.22 -15.53 9.14
CA ASN A 14 7.48 -16.66 10.03
C ASN A 14 6.30 -16.86 11.01
N PRO A 15 5.17 -17.44 10.57
CA PRO A 15 3.95 -17.56 11.38
C PRO A 15 4.14 -18.33 12.69
N ASP A 16 5.00 -19.34 12.69
CA ASP A 16 5.28 -20.19 13.86
C ASP A 16 6.42 -19.66 14.74
N ALA A 17 7.00 -18.51 14.40
CA ALA A 17 8.16 -17.99 15.11
C ALA A 17 7.82 -17.59 16.55
N SER A 18 8.70 -17.96 17.46
CA SER A 18 8.64 -17.55 18.85
C SER A 18 9.13 -16.11 19.01
N ARG A 19 8.71 -15.46 20.11
CA ARG A 19 9.23 -14.13 20.47
C ARG A 19 10.74 -14.12 20.68
N LYS A 20 11.34 -15.24 21.10
CA LYS A 20 12.80 -15.33 21.29
C LYS A 20 13.53 -15.29 19.95
N GLU A 21 13.04 -16.00 18.95
CA GLU A 21 13.58 -15.96 17.58
C GLU A 21 13.42 -14.57 16.97
N ALA A 22 12.28 -13.91 17.22
CA ALA A 22 12.08 -12.51 16.81
C ALA A 22 13.11 -11.57 17.43
N VAL A 23 13.40 -11.72 18.74
CA VAL A 23 14.42 -10.91 19.42
C VAL A 23 15.79 -11.14 18.82
N GLU A 24 16.20 -12.39 18.63
CA GLU A 24 17.53 -12.70 18.10
C GLU A 24 17.71 -12.13 16.68
N THR A 25 16.72 -12.38 15.81
CA THR A 25 16.77 -11.95 14.41
C THR A 25 16.68 -10.43 14.28
N LEU A 26 15.82 -9.78 15.05
CA LEU A 26 15.56 -8.35 14.91
C LEU A 26 16.57 -7.47 15.68
N LYS A 27 17.38 -8.06 16.56
CA LYS A 27 18.44 -7.37 17.30
C LYS A 27 19.50 -6.77 16.37
N GLU A 28 19.85 -7.46 15.28
CA GLU A 28 20.76 -6.94 14.24
C GLU A 28 20.25 -5.64 13.61
N PHE A 29 18.94 -5.42 13.61
CA PHE A 29 18.29 -4.21 13.11
C PHE A 29 18.01 -3.18 14.20
N GLY A 30 18.62 -3.32 15.38
CA GLY A 30 18.46 -2.41 16.52
C GLY A 30 17.05 -2.45 17.14
N VAL A 31 16.34 -3.58 16.99
CA VAL A 31 15.04 -3.81 17.64
C VAL A 31 15.27 -4.55 18.95
N GLU A 32 14.95 -3.90 20.06
CA GLU A 32 15.05 -4.52 21.38
C GLU A 32 13.80 -5.31 21.73
N GLU A 33 13.91 -6.26 22.65
CA GLU A 33 12.78 -7.07 23.12
C GLU A 33 11.60 -6.23 23.61
N ASN A 34 11.86 -5.11 24.28
CA ASN A 34 10.81 -4.24 24.77
C ASN A 34 10.02 -3.58 23.63
N HIS A 35 10.69 -3.25 22.52
CA HIS A 35 10.03 -2.74 21.32
C HIS A 35 9.11 -3.80 20.70
N ILE A 36 9.55 -5.06 20.64
CA ILE A 36 8.74 -6.18 20.14
C ILE A 36 7.49 -6.34 21.01
N LYS A 37 7.65 -6.42 22.34
CA LYS A 37 6.52 -6.57 23.27
C LYS A 37 5.49 -5.45 23.14
N VAL A 38 5.94 -4.20 23.11
CA VAL A 38 5.06 -3.04 23.01
C VAL A 38 4.34 -3.00 21.66
N THR A 39 5.04 -3.28 20.56
CA THR A 39 4.43 -3.31 19.22
C THR A 39 3.38 -4.40 19.13
N LEU A 40 3.70 -5.64 19.51
CA LEU A 40 2.75 -6.75 19.47
C LEU A 40 1.50 -6.45 20.30
N TRP A 41 1.68 -5.95 21.53
CA TRP A 41 0.54 -5.58 22.37
C TRP A 41 -0.33 -4.49 21.74
N LYS A 42 0.28 -3.44 21.18
CA LYS A 42 -0.45 -2.37 20.51
C LYS A 42 -1.18 -2.87 19.27
N ASP A 43 -0.52 -3.68 18.45
CA ASP A 43 -1.06 -4.16 17.19
C ASP A 43 -2.24 -5.13 17.40
N VAL A 44 -2.16 -6.01 18.41
CA VAL A 44 -3.32 -6.84 18.83
C VAL A 44 -4.47 -5.94 19.32
N LYS A 45 -4.18 -4.97 20.19
CA LYS A 45 -5.20 -4.06 20.73
C LYS A 45 -5.86 -3.21 19.63
N SER A 46 -5.13 -2.84 18.60
CA SER A 46 -5.60 -2.06 17.45
C SER A 46 -6.23 -2.92 16.35
N GLY A 47 -6.27 -4.25 16.49
CA GLY A 47 -6.81 -5.17 15.49
C GLY A 47 -5.98 -5.26 14.21
N ILE A 48 -4.69 -4.93 14.29
CA ILE A 48 -3.74 -5.03 13.16
C ILE A 48 -3.31 -6.50 12.97
N CYS A 49 -3.18 -7.25 14.07
CA CYS A 49 -2.97 -8.70 14.05
C CYS A 49 -3.91 -9.38 15.04
N THR A 50 -4.04 -10.69 14.89
CA THR A 50 -4.74 -11.56 15.84
C THR A 50 -3.92 -11.75 17.12
N SER A 51 -4.51 -12.36 18.15
CA SER A 51 -3.83 -12.60 19.44
C SER A 51 -2.59 -13.50 19.36
N ASP A 52 -2.50 -14.35 18.35
CA ASP A 52 -1.35 -15.19 17.98
C ASP A 52 -0.31 -14.44 17.14
N HIS A 53 -0.54 -13.15 16.88
CA HIS A 53 0.30 -12.26 16.07
C HIS A 53 0.31 -12.62 14.57
N ASP A 54 -0.79 -13.14 14.05
CA ASP A 54 -0.98 -13.31 12.61
C ASP A 54 -1.27 -11.95 11.94
N TYR A 55 -0.37 -11.55 11.05
CA TYR A 55 -0.45 -10.30 10.26
C TYR A 55 -0.97 -10.53 8.83
N THR A 56 -1.43 -11.73 8.49
CA THR A 56 -1.86 -12.08 7.12
C THR A 56 -2.88 -11.08 6.59
N GLN A 57 -3.93 -10.81 7.36
CA GLN A 57 -4.96 -9.85 6.95
C GLN A 57 -4.40 -8.43 6.73
N TYR A 58 -3.45 -7.99 7.56
CA TYR A 58 -2.82 -6.68 7.43
C TYR A 58 -2.03 -6.53 6.13
N PHE A 59 -1.21 -7.52 5.80
CA PHE A 59 -0.40 -7.50 4.59
C PHE A 59 -1.23 -7.73 3.33
N GLU A 60 -2.19 -8.66 3.34
CA GLU A 60 -3.09 -8.89 2.21
C GLU A 60 -3.96 -7.66 1.91
N LEU A 61 -4.45 -6.97 2.95
CA LEU A 61 -5.19 -5.71 2.75
C LEU A 61 -4.29 -4.61 2.17
N THR A 62 -3.04 -4.53 2.63
CA THR A 62 -2.07 -3.56 2.12
C THR A 62 -1.76 -3.82 0.64
N LYS A 63 -1.49 -5.08 0.29
CA LYS A 63 -1.29 -5.54 -1.09
C LYS A 63 -2.51 -5.26 -1.97
N SER A 64 -3.71 -5.61 -1.51
CA SER A 64 -4.96 -5.35 -2.26
C SER A 64 -5.17 -3.86 -2.54
N LYS A 65 -4.79 -2.97 -1.60
CA LYS A 65 -4.86 -1.52 -1.80
C LYS A 65 -3.84 -1.03 -2.83
N GLU A 66 -2.62 -1.58 -2.79
CA GLU A 66 -1.58 -1.28 -3.78
C GLU A 66 -2.00 -1.72 -5.18
N GLU A 67 -2.53 -2.94 -5.31
CA GLU A 67 -3.07 -3.48 -6.56
C GLU A 67 -4.23 -2.62 -7.08
N LEU A 68 -5.19 -2.26 -6.23
CA LEU A 68 -6.29 -1.37 -6.61
C LEU A 68 -5.78 0.01 -7.07
N SER A 69 -4.76 0.55 -6.40
CA SER A 69 -4.15 1.83 -6.79
C SER A 69 -3.46 1.73 -8.15
N SER A 70 -2.73 0.63 -8.40
CA SER A 70 -2.09 0.35 -9.68
C SER A 70 -3.12 0.21 -10.80
N TRP A 71 -4.17 -0.58 -10.57
CA TRP A 71 -5.26 -0.74 -11.54
C TRP A 71 -5.96 0.59 -11.85
N LYS A 72 -6.23 1.43 -10.84
CA LYS A 72 -6.80 2.77 -11.07
C LYS A 72 -5.90 3.65 -11.94
N ARG A 73 -4.58 3.55 -11.77
CA ARG A 73 -3.61 4.29 -12.61
C ARG A 73 -3.63 3.80 -14.04
N GLU A 74 -3.72 2.50 -14.27
CA GLU A 74 -3.86 1.91 -15.62
C GLU A 74 -5.13 2.40 -16.29
N VAL A 75 -6.29 2.28 -15.62
CA VAL A 75 -7.57 2.79 -16.15
C VAL A 75 -7.50 4.27 -16.49
N ARG A 76 -6.82 5.10 -15.67
CA ARG A 76 -6.65 6.53 -15.96
C ARG A 76 -5.79 6.78 -17.19
N LYS A 77 -4.75 6.00 -17.41
CA LYS A 77 -3.93 6.09 -18.63
C LYS A 77 -4.76 5.78 -19.88
N ASP A 78 -5.55 4.71 -19.82
CA ASP A 78 -6.43 4.32 -20.92
C ASP A 78 -7.48 5.41 -21.22
N LEU A 79 -8.06 6.01 -20.18
CA LEU A 79 -8.99 7.13 -20.33
C LEU A 79 -8.33 8.37 -20.93
N VAL A 80 -7.09 8.68 -20.52
CA VAL A 80 -6.32 9.78 -21.11
C VAL A 80 -6.06 9.52 -22.60
N GLU A 81 -5.68 8.30 -22.97
CA GLU A 81 -5.45 7.93 -24.37
C GLU A 81 -6.73 8.06 -25.21
N GLN A 82 -7.85 7.55 -24.71
CA GLN A 82 -9.16 7.69 -25.38
C GLN A 82 -9.55 9.17 -25.55
N LEU A 83 -9.34 10.00 -24.53
CA LEU A 83 -9.63 11.43 -24.60
C LEU A 83 -8.70 12.16 -25.58
N LEU A 84 -7.42 11.79 -25.65
CA LEU A 84 -6.48 12.35 -26.62
C LEU A 84 -6.92 12.03 -28.05
N GLN A 85 -7.28 10.77 -28.32
CA GLN A 85 -7.79 10.35 -29.64
C GLN A 85 -9.09 11.06 -30.02
N ALA A 86 -10.04 11.18 -29.09
CA ALA A 86 -11.28 11.92 -29.34
C ALA A 86 -11.00 13.41 -29.61
N ASN A 87 -10.07 14.00 -28.87
CA ASN A 87 -9.72 15.40 -28.99
C ASN A 87 -9.00 15.75 -30.30
N GLU A 88 -8.28 14.79 -30.89
CA GLU A 88 -7.61 14.96 -32.19
C GLU A 88 -8.60 15.17 -33.35
N HIS A 89 -9.79 14.58 -33.25
CA HIS A 89 -10.85 14.69 -34.25
C HIS A 89 -11.93 15.73 -33.92
N GLU A 90 -11.82 16.39 -32.76
CA GLU A 90 -12.77 17.41 -32.32
C GLU A 90 -12.53 18.74 -33.06
N THR A 91 -13.63 19.44 -33.38
CA THR A 91 -13.60 20.72 -34.09
C THR A 91 -14.24 21.85 -33.29
N ASP A 92 -15.05 21.54 -32.27
CA ASP A 92 -15.56 22.53 -31.33
C ASP A 92 -14.45 22.95 -30.36
N SER A 93 -13.98 24.18 -30.52
CA SER A 93 -12.98 24.82 -29.65
C SER A 93 -13.29 24.75 -28.15
N ASN A 94 -14.57 24.80 -27.75
CA ASN A 94 -14.94 24.67 -26.34
C ASN A 94 -14.75 23.25 -25.84
N GLN A 95 -15.14 22.27 -26.65
CA GLN A 95 -14.97 20.86 -26.33
C GLN A 95 -13.49 20.49 -26.27
N ILE A 96 -12.67 21.02 -27.18
CA ILE A 96 -11.21 20.84 -27.17
C ILE A 96 -10.61 21.30 -25.84
N ARG A 97 -10.99 22.51 -25.40
CA ARG A 97 -10.49 23.08 -24.14
C ARG A 97 -10.94 22.26 -22.92
N LEU A 98 -12.17 21.75 -22.93
CA LEU A 98 -12.70 20.91 -21.85
C LEU A 98 -11.96 19.57 -21.78
N ASN A 99 -11.76 18.90 -22.91
CA ASN A 99 -11.01 17.65 -23.00
C ASN A 99 -9.56 17.85 -22.50
N ALA A 100 -8.88 18.90 -22.95
CA ALA A 100 -7.52 19.22 -22.50
C ALA A 100 -7.44 19.45 -20.98
N LYS A 101 -8.45 20.10 -20.39
CA LYS A 101 -8.54 20.27 -18.93
C LYS A 101 -8.69 18.92 -18.22
N THR A 102 -9.60 18.07 -18.70
CA THR A 102 -9.86 16.74 -18.11
C THR A 102 -8.65 15.82 -18.23
N ILE A 103 -7.95 15.83 -19.37
CA ILE A 103 -6.70 15.08 -19.58
C ILE A 103 -5.65 15.50 -18.55
N ASN A 104 -5.42 16.80 -18.39
CA ASN A 104 -4.45 17.30 -17.40
C ASN A 104 -4.82 16.92 -15.97
N GLN A 105 -6.12 16.92 -15.63
CA GLN A 105 -6.57 16.47 -14.31
C GLN A 105 -6.26 14.99 -14.11
N LEU A 106 -6.60 14.12 -15.07
CA LEU A 106 -6.33 12.69 -14.97
C LEU A 106 -4.83 12.38 -14.88
N LEU A 107 -4.00 13.09 -15.66
CA LEU A 107 -2.54 12.97 -15.61
C LEU A 107 -1.94 13.38 -14.26
N ALA A 108 -2.49 14.40 -13.61
CA ALA A 108 -2.01 14.84 -12.29
C ALA A 108 -2.28 13.80 -11.18
N GLU A 109 -3.20 12.87 -11.41
CA GLU A 109 -3.57 11.84 -10.46
C GLU A 109 -3.03 10.44 -10.82
N ILE A 110 -2.09 10.36 -11.77
CA ILE A 110 -1.30 9.16 -12.09
C ILE A 110 0.03 9.25 -11.33
#